data_AF-A0A318JVW0-F1
#
_entry.id   AF-A0A318JVW0-F1
#
_cell.length_a   1.000
_cell.length_b   1.000
_cell.length_c   1.000
_cell.angle_alpha   90.00
_cell.angle_beta   90.00
_cell.angle_gamma   90.00
#
_symmetry.space_group_name_H-M   'P 1'
#
loop_
_entity.id
_entity.type
_entity.pdbx_description
1 polymer ?
#
loop_
_entity_poly.entity_id
_entity_poly.type
_entity_poly.pdbx_seq_one_letter_code
_entity_poly.pdbx_strand_id
1 'polypeptide(L)'
;MSVLLVLKWARDHPVRLEIPPKARWNQVLEAANSSPIEALEDAASALVFNNRDVFDDSFERMELGKRLSDGDAWQLVALFDKIPLDDEIPGFNHLVGRIYDQVLATFLDDGKRGGQFGTPPSVRQLMVQLANPQPGQSVYDPCVGTGGLLIAADEYVAERTDRHDALALFGQDVNMQQHTLAWLNLNLHGIADASIRIGDALLDPCFQNTTGALRRFDRVLTNPPSGLKYRREMAGSHAHVWYGQMRTADLLFVQHVLASLTSGGVGVMVVANGVLFRGGLEGNIRRSMIQDGRISAVIALGRNIFPNTSVPFSLLVLRGEDTNPDTERDILFINAEHEVDTVRSRTYLAPRHVQKIANAFHRRNDIDHFSRIVSIVEIAKNDFNLNVGNYLFPVPKTPAAPSIESLLFGGVPVNEVEVQRERFDALGIDLNELFVRNQLGHLEFPPSGYETIASTIPSLTAPIETAIVGAVEEWFAEFPLPRNVFTKLPLDAARMYFAETFQAALTERMVLSDEQIAGLFTDWWVANRENITRLRYHNRQPGASTVDVSANILEIVGTDLVARARKLLAQERNQLIDCYLTWGSRYSPSLMELERRRADASSRLEGRMRTLGYQWPFREIEP
;
A
#
# COMPACT_ATOMS: atom_id res chain seq x y z
N MET A 1 -0.16 -28.01 -0.30
CA MET A 1 -0.27 -27.15 -1.51
C MET A 1 1.07 -26.95 -2.19
N SER A 2 2.08 -26.31 -1.58
CA SER A 2 3.39 -26.08 -2.23
C SER A 2 4.00 -27.36 -2.82
N VAL A 3 3.94 -28.48 -2.11
CA VAL A 3 4.41 -29.79 -2.62
C VAL A 3 3.64 -30.25 -3.86
N LEU A 4 2.31 -30.19 -3.84
CA LEU A 4 1.47 -30.56 -4.99
C LEU A 4 1.78 -29.68 -6.21
N LEU A 5 1.93 -28.37 -5.98
CA LEU A 5 2.28 -27.42 -7.03
C LEU A 5 3.66 -27.73 -7.62
N VAL A 6 4.67 -27.99 -6.79
CA VAL A 6 6.00 -28.36 -7.25
C VAL A 6 5.96 -29.66 -8.04
N LEU A 7 5.36 -30.73 -7.51
CA LEU A 7 5.29 -32.04 -8.17
C LEU A 7 4.57 -31.93 -9.52
N LYS A 8 3.50 -31.13 -9.58
CA LYS A 8 2.78 -30.91 -10.82
C LYS A 8 3.56 -30.03 -11.79
N TRP A 9 4.09 -28.90 -11.34
CA TRP A 9 4.88 -27.98 -12.16
C TRP A 9 6.13 -28.67 -12.74
N ALA A 10 6.77 -29.53 -11.96
CA ALA A 10 7.95 -30.29 -12.35
C ALA A 10 7.66 -31.25 -13.53
N ARG A 11 6.43 -31.80 -13.63
CA ARG A 11 5.99 -32.61 -14.79
C ARG A 11 6.24 -31.88 -16.11
N ASP A 12 5.96 -30.58 -16.12
CA ASP A 12 5.99 -29.74 -17.32
C ASP A 12 7.37 -29.05 -17.49
N HIS A 13 8.26 -29.14 -16.48
CA HIS A 13 9.58 -28.48 -16.45
C HIS A 13 10.74 -29.44 -16.03
N PRO A 14 10.96 -30.57 -16.72
CA PRO A 14 11.85 -31.64 -16.28
C PRO A 14 13.35 -31.28 -16.25
N VAL A 15 13.75 -30.14 -16.82
CA VAL A 15 15.16 -29.71 -16.88
C VAL A 15 15.58 -28.94 -15.63
N ARG A 16 14.63 -28.44 -14.83
CA ARG A 16 14.91 -27.56 -13.69
C ARG A 16 15.06 -28.27 -12.35
N LEU A 17 14.54 -29.49 -12.26
CA LEU A 17 14.66 -30.34 -11.08
C LEU A 17 15.03 -31.74 -11.54
N GLU A 18 15.83 -32.44 -10.75
CA GLU A 18 15.99 -33.88 -10.90
C GLU A 18 14.75 -34.58 -10.35
N ILE A 19 13.87 -35.05 -11.24
CA ILE A 19 12.58 -35.66 -10.87
C ILE A 19 12.71 -37.19 -10.86
N PRO A 20 12.86 -37.82 -9.68
CA PRO A 20 12.91 -39.27 -9.59
C PRO A 20 11.58 -39.89 -10.02
N PRO A 21 11.56 -41.17 -10.48
CA PRO A 21 10.35 -41.82 -10.96
C PRO A 21 9.15 -41.70 -10.01
N LYS A 22 9.38 -41.87 -8.70
CA LYS A 22 8.35 -41.73 -7.66
C LYS A 22 7.73 -40.33 -7.54
N ALA A 23 8.47 -39.29 -7.90
CA ALA A 23 8.02 -37.90 -7.85
C ALA A 23 7.37 -37.41 -9.15
N ARG A 24 7.30 -38.27 -10.19
CA ARG A 24 6.62 -37.90 -11.44
C ARG A 24 5.11 -37.86 -11.21
N TRP A 25 4.47 -36.77 -11.61
CA TRP A 25 3.04 -36.53 -11.35
C TRP A 25 2.13 -37.72 -11.70
N ASN A 26 2.34 -38.37 -12.86
CA ASN A 26 1.54 -39.53 -13.25
C ASN A 26 1.68 -40.73 -12.29
N GLN A 27 2.88 -40.92 -11.72
CA GLN A 27 3.13 -41.97 -10.72
C GLN A 27 2.51 -41.61 -9.38
N VAL A 28 2.52 -40.33 -9.00
CA VAL A 28 1.82 -39.82 -7.82
C VAL A 28 0.32 -40.04 -7.96
N LEU A 29 -0.29 -39.73 -9.12
CA LEU A 29 -1.71 -39.98 -9.38
C LEU A 29 -2.07 -41.46 -9.26
N GLU A 30 -1.25 -42.35 -9.81
CA GLU A 30 -1.47 -43.79 -9.75
C GLU A 30 -1.40 -44.32 -8.32
N ALA A 31 -0.33 -43.99 -7.59
CA ALA A 31 -0.13 -44.39 -6.20
C ALA A 31 -1.19 -43.79 -5.27
N ALA A 32 -1.62 -42.55 -5.53
CA ALA A 32 -2.63 -41.88 -4.73
C ALA A 32 -4.02 -42.53 -4.82
N ASN A 33 -4.30 -43.39 -5.80
CA ASN A 33 -5.56 -44.15 -5.80
C ASN A 33 -5.63 -45.20 -4.68
N SER A 34 -4.49 -45.62 -4.14
CA SER A 34 -4.41 -46.63 -3.07
C SER A 34 -4.03 -46.01 -1.73
N SER A 35 -2.97 -45.19 -1.70
CA SER A 35 -2.51 -44.51 -0.48
C SER A 35 -2.09 -43.06 -0.79
N PRO A 36 -3.06 -42.11 -0.88
CA PRO A 36 -2.81 -40.70 -1.23
C PRO A 36 -1.76 -40.02 -0.36
N ILE A 37 -1.84 -40.19 0.97
CA ILE A 37 -0.90 -39.54 1.89
C ILE A 37 0.51 -40.10 1.71
N GLU A 38 0.65 -41.42 1.70
CA GLU A 38 1.94 -42.10 1.50
C GLU A 38 2.55 -41.73 0.16
N ALA A 39 1.77 -41.72 -0.93
CA ALA A 39 2.22 -41.33 -2.26
C ALA A 39 2.81 -39.91 -2.27
N LEU A 40 2.18 -38.96 -1.58
CA LEU A 40 2.66 -37.58 -1.50
C LEU A 40 3.92 -37.44 -0.64
N GLU A 41 4.01 -38.16 0.49
CA GLU A 41 5.18 -38.14 1.36
C GLU A 41 6.39 -38.80 0.67
N ASP A 42 6.20 -39.94 0.02
CA ASP A 42 7.24 -40.63 -0.77
C ASP A 42 7.73 -39.76 -1.93
N ALA A 43 6.81 -39.14 -2.67
CA ALA A 43 7.15 -38.25 -3.78
C ALA A 43 7.92 -37.02 -3.30
N ALA A 44 7.48 -36.40 -2.20
CA ALA A 44 8.16 -35.25 -1.61
C ALA A 44 9.55 -35.61 -1.11
N SER A 45 9.69 -36.69 -0.34
CA SER A 45 10.98 -37.18 0.15
C SER A 45 11.94 -37.46 -1.01
N ALA A 46 11.48 -38.17 -2.05
CA ALA A 46 12.28 -38.45 -3.22
C ALA A 46 12.72 -37.16 -3.94
N LEU A 47 11.82 -36.18 -4.10
CA LEU A 47 12.14 -34.92 -4.75
C LEU A 47 13.17 -34.12 -3.96
N VAL A 48 12.99 -33.99 -2.64
CA VAL A 48 13.92 -33.28 -1.74
C VAL A 48 15.30 -33.93 -1.77
N PHE A 49 15.35 -35.27 -1.72
CA PHE A 49 16.61 -36.01 -1.73
C PHE A 49 17.48 -35.70 -2.96
N ASN A 50 16.86 -35.53 -4.13
CA ASN A 50 17.58 -35.27 -5.39
C ASN A 50 17.81 -33.76 -5.66
N ASN A 51 17.24 -32.86 -4.86
CA ASN A 51 17.29 -31.40 -5.09
C ASN A 51 17.52 -30.62 -3.78
N ARG A 52 18.52 -31.03 -2.99
CA ARG A 52 18.81 -30.48 -1.65
C ARG A 52 19.30 -29.02 -1.66
N ASP A 53 19.72 -28.53 -2.82
CA ASP A 53 20.06 -27.13 -3.06
C ASP A 53 18.82 -26.23 -3.20
N VAL A 54 17.65 -26.83 -3.44
CA VAL A 54 16.37 -26.13 -3.63
C VAL A 54 15.41 -26.32 -2.45
N PHE A 55 15.31 -27.54 -1.91
CA PHE A 55 14.33 -27.88 -0.89
C PHE A 55 14.95 -28.16 0.49
N ASP A 56 14.28 -27.68 1.54
CA ASP A 56 14.58 -27.98 2.95
C ASP A 56 14.02 -29.36 3.39
N ASP A 57 14.59 -29.91 4.47
CA ASP A 57 14.09 -31.13 5.14
C ASP A 57 12.64 -31.00 5.63
N SER A 58 12.17 -29.78 5.92
CA SER A 58 10.75 -29.55 6.27
C SER A 58 9.78 -29.83 5.12
N PHE A 59 10.26 -29.80 3.88
CA PHE A 59 9.47 -30.15 2.69
C PHE A 59 9.21 -31.66 2.61
N GLU A 60 10.08 -32.48 3.22
CA GLU A 60 9.90 -33.92 3.40
C GLU A 60 9.00 -34.23 4.61
N ARG A 61 9.17 -33.51 5.73
CA ARG A 61 8.49 -33.80 7.02
C ARG A 61 7.13 -33.11 7.17
N MET A 62 6.24 -33.28 6.19
CA MET A 62 4.92 -32.65 6.23
C MET A 62 3.97 -33.24 7.27
N GLU A 63 4.21 -34.50 7.67
CA GLU A 63 3.34 -35.29 8.55
C GLU A 63 1.86 -35.18 8.10
N LEU A 64 1.61 -35.39 6.80
CA LEU A 64 0.30 -35.19 6.19
C LEU A 64 -0.76 -36.07 6.86
N GLY A 65 -0.39 -37.27 7.28
CA GLY A 65 -1.24 -38.20 8.05
C GLY A 65 -1.77 -37.67 9.38
N LYS A 66 -1.14 -36.63 9.97
CA LYS A 66 -1.65 -35.99 11.19
C LYS A 66 -2.61 -34.82 10.90
N ARG A 67 -2.66 -34.36 9.65
CA ARG A 67 -3.33 -33.12 9.25
C ARG A 67 -4.49 -33.33 8.28
N LEU A 68 -4.49 -34.43 7.53
CA LEU A 68 -5.43 -34.74 6.48
C LEU A 68 -5.89 -36.19 6.58
N SER A 69 -7.10 -36.47 6.15
CA SER A 69 -7.53 -37.84 5.83
C SER A 69 -7.07 -38.23 4.42
N ASP A 70 -6.98 -39.52 4.12
CA ASP A 70 -6.68 -39.99 2.76
C ASP A 70 -7.73 -39.48 1.75
N GLY A 71 -9.00 -39.40 2.15
CA GLY A 71 -10.06 -38.83 1.32
C GLY A 71 -9.79 -37.37 0.94
N ASP A 72 -9.39 -36.55 1.90
CA ASP A 72 -9.05 -35.14 1.65
C ASP A 72 -7.77 -35.00 0.80
N ALA A 73 -6.75 -35.83 1.07
CA ALA A 73 -5.52 -35.84 0.30
C ALA A 73 -5.77 -36.23 -1.17
N TRP A 74 -6.61 -37.23 -1.42
CA TRP A 74 -7.02 -37.60 -2.78
C TRP A 74 -7.80 -36.47 -3.47
N GLN A 75 -8.75 -35.83 -2.77
CA GLN A 75 -9.49 -34.69 -3.32
C GLN A 75 -8.56 -33.54 -3.70
N LEU A 76 -7.54 -33.26 -2.89
CA LEU A 76 -6.52 -32.27 -3.22
C LEU A 76 -5.74 -32.67 -4.47
N VAL A 77 -5.25 -33.91 -4.55
CA VAL A 77 -4.54 -34.40 -5.75
C VAL A 77 -5.41 -34.25 -7.00
N ALA A 78 -6.67 -34.69 -6.94
CA ALA A 78 -7.62 -34.62 -8.05
C ALA A 78 -7.99 -33.17 -8.43
N LEU A 79 -8.05 -32.25 -7.46
CA LEU A 79 -8.25 -30.82 -7.73
C LEU A 79 -7.05 -30.22 -8.44
N PHE A 80 -5.84 -30.48 -7.92
CA PHE A 80 -4.60 -29.96 -8.50
C PHE A 80 -4.36 -30.52 -9.89
N ASP A 81 -4.75 -31.77 -10.19
CA ASP A 81 -4.63 -32.37 -11.53
C ASP A 81 -5.41 -31.62 -12.62
N LYS A 82 -6.47 -30.89 -12.25
CA LYS A 82 -7.26 -30.07 -13.19
C LYS A 82 -6.66 -28.71 -13.51
N ILE A 83 -5.65 -28.25 -12.76
CA ILE A 83 -5.03 -26.93 -12.96
C ILE A 83 -3.97 -27.04 -14.07
N PRO A 84 -4.16 -26.53 -15.30
CA PRO A 84 -3.09 -26.58 -16.30
C PRO A 84 -1.88 -25.82 -15.75
N LEU A 85 -0.67 -26.36 -15.81
CA LEU A 85 0.56 -25.65 -15.38
C LEU A 85 1.57 -25.58 -16.53
N ASP A 86 1.07 -25.78 -17.75
CA ASP A 86 1.85 -25.76 -18.98
C ASP A 86 1.99 -24.33 -19.51
N ASP A 87 3.08 -24.11 -20.26
CA ASP A 87 3.38 -22.84 -20.92
C ASP A 87 2.52 -22.60 -22.18
N GLU A 88 1.60 -23.52 -22.52
CA GLU A 88 0.82 -23.46 -23.76
C GLU A 88 -0.20 -22.31 -23.79
N ILE A 89 -0.58 -21.78 -22.62
CA ILE A 89 -1.46 -20.61 -22.50
C ILE A 89 -0.60 -19.38 -22.11
N PRO A 90 -0.32 -18.46 -23.05
CA PRO A 90 0.43 -17.25 -22.75
C PRO A 90 -0.18 -16.47 -21.59
N GLY A 91 0.62 -16.25 -20.55
CA GLY A 91 0.24 -15.52 -19.35
C GLY A 91 -0.51 -16.32 -18.28
N PHE A 92 -0.72 -17.63 -18.46
CA PHE A 92 -1.35 -18.49 -17.46
C PHE A 92 -0.48 -18.69 -16.22
N ASN A 93 0.84 -18.80 -16.37
CA ASN A 93 1.78 -18.86 -15.25
C ASN A 93 1.58 -17.68 -14.27
N HIS A 94 1.42 -16.45 -14.79
CA HIS A 94 1.15 -15.29 -13.92
C HIS A 94 -0.15 -15.43 -13.12
N LEU A 95 -1.19 -16.07 -13.67
CA LEU A 95 -2.42 -16.32 -12.92
C LEU A 95 -2.16 -17.30 -11.76
N VAL A 96 -1.43 -18.39 -12.02
CA VAL A 96 -1.07 -19.38 -10.99
C VAL A 96 -0.21 -18.74 -9.91
N GLY A 97 0.82 -17.99 -10.30
CA GLY A 97 1.67 -17.23 -9.40
C GLY A 97 0.86 -16.29 -8.51
N ARG A 98 -0.03 -15.47 -9.09
CA ARG A 98 -0.88 -14.56 -8.31
C ARG A 98 -1.82 -15.27 -7.33
N ILE A 99 -2.41 -16.40 -7.74
CA ILE A 99 -3.23 -17.23 -6.84
C ILE A 99 -2.38 -17.74 -5.68
N TYR A 100 -1.15 -18.20 -5.97
CA TYR A 100 -0.22 -18.65 -4.94
C TYR A 100 0.17 -17.53 -3.99
N ASP A 101 0.42 -16.33 -4.49
CA ASP A 101 0.71 -15.12 -3.71
C ASP A 101 -0.45 -14.77 -2.75
N GLN A 102 -1.70 -14.90 -3.22
CA GLN A 102 -2.91 -14.66 -2.42
C GLN A 102 -3.08 -15.71 -1.31
N VAL A 103 -2.75 -16.96 -1.61
CA VAL A 103 -2.71 -18.05 -0.62
C VAL A 103 -1.63 -17.76 0.44
N LEU A 104 -0.41 -17.39 0.02
CA LEU A 104 0.68 -17.05 0.93
C LEU A 104 0.31 -15.87 1.83
N ALA A 105 -0.30 -14.82 1.28
CA ALA A 105 -0.76 -13.66 2.05
C ALA A 105 -1.76 -14.05 3.14
N THR A 106 -2.69 -14.96 2.83
CA THR A 106 -3.66 -15.47 3.82
C THR A 106 -2.97 -16.18 4.99
N PHE A 107 -1.93 -16.97 4.71
CA PHE A 107 -1.18 -17.67 5.76
C PHE A 107 -0.25 -16.76 6.58
N LEU A 108 0.27 -15.68 5.99
CA LEU A 108 1.05 -14.67 6.71
C LEU A 108 0.18 -13.86 7.67
N ASP A 109 -1.08 -13.64 7.32
CA ASP A 109 -2.04 -12.92 8.16
C ASP A 109 -2.45 -13.69 9.42
N ASP A 110 -2.41 -15.03 9.41
CA ASP A 110 -2.92 -15.89 10.49
C ASP A 110 -2.11 -15.82 11.80
N GLY A 111 -1.02 -15.03 11.86
CA GLY A 111 -0.35 -14.58 13.09
C GLY A 111 0.28 -15.66 13.98
N LYS A 112 0.08 -16.95 13.66
CA LYS A 112 0.48 -18.10 14.49
C LYS A 112 1.92 -18.58 14.27
N ARG A 113 2.66 -18.00 13.33
CA ARG A 113 4.05 -18.40 13.04
C ARG A 113 4.96 -17.18 13.18
N GLY A 114 5.77 -17.20 14.24
CA GLY A 114 6.55 -16.06 14.69
C GLY A 114 7.58 -15.56 13.68
N GLY A 115 7.67 -14.24 13.57
CA GLY A 115 8.95 -13.54 13.44
C GLY A 115 9.32 -12.95 12.08
N GLN A 116 8.73 -13.40 10.97
CA GLN A 116 9.03 -12.87 9.64
C GLN A 116 7.76 -12.30 9.01
N PHE A 117 7.58 -10.99 9.15
CA PHE A 117 6.48 -10.25 8.56
C PHE A 117 6.75 -10.12 7.05
N GLY A 118 6.01 -10.86 6.22
CA GLY A 118 6.05 -10.64 4.78
C GLY A 118 5.67 -9.19 4.45
N THR A 119 6.34 -8.59 3.48
CA THR A 119 6.06 -7.22 3.05
C THR A 119 4.64 -7.13 2.48
N PRO A 120 3.73 -6.28 3.03
CA PRO A 120 2.36 -6.16 2.53
C PRO A 120 2.34 -5.82 1.03
N PRO A 121 1.41 -6.39 0.23
CA PRO A 121 1.40 -6.19 -1.22
C PRO A 121 1.44 -4.73 -1.67
N SER A 122 0.70 -3.85 -0.98
CA SER A 122 0.68 -2.43 -1.31
C SER A 122 1.98 -1.70 -0.98
N VAL A 123 2.71 -2.14 0.06
CA VAL A 123 4.06 -1.64 0.36
C VAL A 123 5.06 -2.16 -0.68
N ARG A 124 4.95 -3.42 -1.12
CA ARG A 124 5.80 -3.95 -2.22
C ARG A 124 5.66 -3.10 -3.48
N GLN A 125 4.41 -2.79 -3.87
CA GLN A 125 4.13 -1.95 -5.03
C GLN A 125 4.73 -0.55 -4.88
N LEU A 126 4.59 0.08 -3.71
CA LEU A 126 5.22 1.38 -3.44
C LEU A 126 6.75 1.30 -3.55
N MET A 127 7.38 0.29 -2.93
CA MET A 127 8.83 0.13 -2.96
C MET A 127 9.37 -0.03 -4.39
N VAL A 128 8.71 -0.85 -5.21
CA VAL A 128 9.09 -1.03 -6.61
C VAL A 128 8.87 0.23 -7.43
N GLN A 129 7.76 0.94 -7.22
CA GLN A 129 7.51 2.22 -7.91
C GLN A 129 8.57 3.26 -7.55
N LEU A 130 8.99 3.36 -6.29
CA LEU A 130 10.07 4.25 -5.85
C LEU A 130 11.42 3.87 -6.47
N ALA A 131 11.71 2.57 -6.55
CA ALA A 131 12.93 2.08 -7.17
C ALA A 131 12.95 2.27 -8.70
N ASN A 132 11.79 2.19 -9.36
CA ASN A 132 11.63 2.32 -10.81
C ASN A 132 12.67 1.50 -11.60
N PRO A 133 12.71 0.16 -11.44
CA PRO A 133 13.61 -0.71 -12.19
C PRO A 133 13.33 -0.59 -13.71
N GLN A 134 14.40 -0.64 -14.51
CA GLN A 134 14.34 -0.58 -15.97
C GLN A 134 14.78 -1.91 -16.59
N PRO A 135 14.32 -2.24 -17.83
CA PRO A 135 14.79 -3.41 -18.56
C PRO A 135 16.33 -3.46 -18.64
N GLY A 136 16.89 -4.66 -18.45
CA GLY A 136 18.32 -4.92 -18.42
C GLY A 136 19.01 -4.62 -17.09
N GLN A 137 18.31 -4.03 -16.11
CA GLN A 137 18.88 -3.77 -14.80
C GLN A 137 18.87 -5.00 -13.90
N SER A 138 19.75 -4.96 -12.90
CA SER A 138 19.85 -5.94 -11.84
C SER A 138 19.12 -5.51 -10.57
N VAL A 139 18.33 -6.41 -9.99
CA VAL A 139 17.57 -6.19 -8.74
C VAL A 139 17.98 -7.22 -7.70
N TYR A 140 18.32 -6.75 -6.50
CA TYR A 140 18.76 -7.60 -5.39
C TYR A 140 17.89 -7.42 -4.14
N ASP A 141 17.53 -8.53 -3.50
CA ASP A 141 16.95 -8.57 -2.16
C ASP A 141 17.82 -9.39 -1.19
N PRO A 142 18.57 -8.75 -0.25
CA PRO A 142 19.35 -9.45 0.77
C PRO A 142 18.52 -10.19 1.84
N CYS A 143 17.21 -10.00 1.88
CA CYS A 143 16.29 -10.65 2.82
C CYS A 143 15.02 -11.08 2.06
N VAL A 144 15.21 -11.98 1.08
CA VAL A 144 14.23 -12.23 0.01
C VAL A 144 12.88 -12.78 0.49
N GLY A 145 12.83 -13.44 1.66
CA GLY A 145 11.58 -14.01 2.18
C GLY A 145 10.93 -14.94 1.15
N THR A 146 9.68 -14.67 0.78
CA THR A 146 8.93 -15.44 -0.24
C THR A 146 9.13 -14.96 -1.69
N GLY A 147 10.10 -14.08 -1.95
CA GLY A 147 10.39 -13.56 -3.30
C GLY A 147 9.48 -12.43 -3.78
N GLY A 148 8.54 -11.98 -2.95
CA GLY A 148 7.50 -11.04 -3.36
C GLY A 148 7.97 -9.69 -3.88
N LEU A 149 9.10 -9.17 -3.39
CA LEU A 149 9.67 -7.91 -3.89
C LEU A 149 10.28 -8.07 -5.28
N LEU A 150 10.95 -9.19 -5.54
CA LEU A 150 11.53 -9.51 -6.85
C LEU A 150 10.44 -9.76 -7.90
N ILE A 151 9.38 -10.48 -7.53
CA ILE A 151 8.21 -10.70 -8.39
C ILE A 151 7.55 -9.37 -8.74
N ALA A 152 7.32 -8.50 -7.75
CA ALA A 152 6.73 -7.19 -7.99
C ALA A 152 7.61 -6.32 -8.90
N ALA A 153 8.93 -6.45 -8.84
CA ALA A 153 9.85 -5.76 -9.74
C ALA A 153 9.74 -6.25 -11.19
N ASP A 154 9.68 -7.57 -11.41
CA ASP A 154 9.43 -8.15 -12.75
C ASP A 154 8.08 -7.70 -13.32
N GLU A 155 7.00 -7.81 -12.53
CA GLU A 155 5.67 -7.37 -12.94
C GLU A 155 5.65 -5.88 -13.33
N TYR A 156 6.32 -5.02 -12.56
CA TYR A 156 6.40 -3.59 -12.85
C TYR A 156 7.06 -3.27 -14.19
N VAL A 157 8.10 -4.02 -14.57
CA VAL A 157 8.79 -3.84 -15.86
C VAL A 157 7.99 -4.49 -16.99
N ALA A 158 7.38 -5.64 -16.74
CA ALA A 158 6.54 -6.33 -17.71
C ALA A 158 5.32 -5.48 -18.11
N GLU A 159 4.67 -4.78 -17.16
CA GLU A 159 3.55 -3.87 -17.47
C GLU A 159 3.93 -2.73 -18.43
N ARG A 160 5.21 -2.35 -18.48
CA ARG A 160 5.74 -1.28 -19.35
C ARG A 160 6.28 -1.76 -20.68
N THR A 161 6.66 -3.04 -20.75
CA THR A 161 7.41 -3.58 -21.90
C THR A 161 6.73 -4.77 -22.57
N ASP A 162 5.67 -5.31 -21.98
CA ASP A 162 5.06 -6.61 -22.33
C ASP A 162 6.10 -7.77 -22.33
N ARG A 163 7.19 -7.64 -21.56
CA ARG A 163 8.25 -8.66 -21.41
C ARG A 163 8.48 -8.97 -19.93
N HIS A 164 8.17 -10.21 -19.55
CA HIS A 164 8.70 -10.86 -18.35
C HIS A 164 10.12 -11.32 -18.63
N ASP A 165 10.98 -11.43 -17.62
CA ASP A 165 12.42 -11.76 -17.72
C ASP A 165 13.36 -10.59 -18.08
N ALA A 166 12.82 -9.37 -18.18
CA ALA A 166 13.59 -8.19 -18.53
C ALA A 166 14.56 -7.72 -17.42
N LEU A 167 14.62 -8.39 -16.28
CA LEU A 167 15.45 -8.05 -15.13
C LEU A 167 16.36 -9.22 -14.71
N ALA A 168 17.58 -8.90 -14.28
CA ALA A 168 18.44 -9.87 -13.61
C ALA A 168 18.14 -9.87 -12.10
N LEU A 169 17.50 -10.92 -11.60
CA LEU A 169 16.97 -10.98 -10.23
C LEU A 169 17.87 -11.82 -9.31
N PHE A 170 18.17 -11.27 -8.13
CA PHE A 170 19.04 -11.89 -7.13
C PHE A 170 18.40 -11.81 -5.75
N GLY A 171 18.46 -12.90 -4.99
CA GLY A 171 17.88 -12.96 -3.65
C GLY A 171 18.68 -13.83 -2.71
N GLN A 172 18.70 -13.47 -1.44
CA GLN A 172 19.30 -14.28 -0.39
C GLN A 172 18.40 -14.30 0.85
N ASP A 173 18.28 -15.45 1.50
CA ASP A 173 17.66 -15.57 2.83
C ASP A 173 18.50 -16.47 3.72
N VAL A 174 18.45 -16.25 5.03
CA VAL A 174 19.09 -17.12 6.03
C VAL A 174 18.26 -18.38 6.31
N ASN A 175 16.96 -18.33 6.00
CA ASN A 175 16.03 -19.42 6.26
C ASN A 175 15.79 -20.24 4.97
N MET A 176 16.13 -21.53 5.02
CA MET A 176 15.96 -22.44 3.88
C MET A 176 14.48 -22.59 3.45
N GLN A 177 13.53 -22.54 4.38
CA GLN A 177 12.10 -22.60 4.05
C GLN A 177 11.66 -21.37 3.24
N GLN A 178 12.15 -20.18 3.61
CA GLN A 178 11.88 -18.96 2.84
C GLN A 178 12.53 -19.03 1.47
N HIS A 179 13.78 -19.49 1.38
CA HIS A 179 14.46 -19.75 0.12
C HIS A 179 13.64 -20.67 -0.81
N THR A 180 13.18 -21.82 -0.32
CA THR A 180 12.35 -22.77 -1.09
C THR A 180 11.04 -22.11 -1.55
N LEU A 181 10.39 -21.34 -0.68
CA LEU A 181 9.16 -20.63 -1.01
C LEU A 181 9.39 -19.54 -2.07
N ALA A 182 10.48 -18.76 -1.97
CA ALA A 182 10.85 -17.79 -2.97
C ALA A 182 11.13 -18.45 -4.32
N TRP A 183 11.91 -19.52 -4.33
CA TRP A 183 12.22 -20.28 -5.55
C TRP A 183 10.94 -20.77 -6.23
N LEU A 184 10.03 -21.39 -5.47
CA LEU A 184 8.75 -21.86 -6.01
C LEU A 184 7.91 -20.69 -6.51
N ASN A 185 7.79 -19.62 -5.73
CA ASN A 185 6.95 -18.48 -6.07
C ASN A 185 7.42 -17.79 -7.36
N LEU A 186 8.73 -17.58 -7.51
CA LEU A 186 9.34 -17.04 -8.72
C LEU A 186 9.06 -17.93 -9.93
N ASN A 187 9.26 -19.25 -9.80
CA ASN A 187 9.00 -20.20 -10.90
C ASN A 187 7.52 -20.24 -11.30
N LEU A 188 6.58 -20.18 -10.34
CA LEU A 188 5.15 -20.10 -10.64
C LEU A 188 4.77 -18.79 -11.34
N HIS A 189 5.51 -17.72 -11.13
CA HIS A 189 5.35 -16.46 -11.88
C HIS A 189 6.06 -16.46 -13.24
N GLY A 190 6.69 -17.59 -13.64
CA GLY A 190 7.46 -17.69 -14.89
C GLY A 190 8.89 -17.13 -14.79
N ILE A 191 9.34 -16.76 -13.59
CA ILE A 191 10.65 -16.15 -13.35
C ILE A 191 11.67 -17.24 -13.03
N ALA A 192 12.24 -17.79 -14.09
CA ALA A 192 13.14 -18.93 -14.07
C ALA A 192 14.56 -18.62 -13.63
N ASP A 193 15.09 -17.50 -14.14
CA ASP A 193 16.53 -17.20 -14.14
C ASP A 193 16.96 -16.41 -12.90
N ALA A 194 16.05 -16.26 -11.93
CA ALA A 194 16.36 -15.63 -10.66
C ALA A 194 17.36 -16.47 -9.85
N SER A 195 18.43 -15.83 -9.39
CA SER A 195 19.43 -16.47 -8.56
C SER A 195 19.09 -16.29 -7.08
N ILE A 196 18.54 -17.33 -6.44
CA ILE A 196 18.23 -17.34 -5.00
C ILE A 196 19.28 -18.17 -4.24
N ARG A 197 19.79 -17.65 -3.12
CA ARG A 197 20.86 -18.27 -2.30
C ARG A 197 20.48 -18.35 -0.82
N ILE A 198 21.06 -19.32 -0.13
CA ILE A 198 20.89 -19.55 1.31
C ILE A 198 22.14 -19.04 2.05
N GLY A 199 21.94 -18.14 3.02
CA GLY A 199 23.02 -17.57 3.83
C GLY A 199 22.60 -16.29 4.57
N ASP A 200 23.28 -15.92 5.65
CA ASP A 200 23.05 -14.64 6.34
C ASP A 200 23.68 -13.50 5.52
N ALA A 201 22.89 -12.55 5.03
CA ALA A 201 23.40 -11.49 4.14
C ALA A 201 24.47 -10.59 4.77
N LEU A 202 24.50 -10.47 6.10
CA LEU A 202 25.52 -9.68 6.80
C LEU A 202 26.77 -10.52 7.08
N LEU A 203 26.60 -11.77 7.53
CA LEU A 203 27.72 -12.63 7.96
C LEU A 203 28.36 -13.46 6.83
N ASP A 204 27.55 -13.91 5.88
CA ASP A 204 27.93 -14.77 4.75
C ASP A 204 27.22 -14.28 3.45
N PRO A 205 27.61 -13.10 2.93
CA PRO A 205 27.00 -12.57 1.71
C PRO A 205 27.38 -13.44 0.51
N CYS A 206 26.39 -14.07 -0.13
CA CYS A 206 26.62 -15.03 -1.22
C CYS A 206 26.94 -14.36 -2.56
N PHE A 207 26.55 -13.10 -2.76
CA PHE A 207 26.77 -12.37 -4.01
C PHE A 207 28.00 -11.49 -3.95
N GLN A 208 29.14 -12.07 -4.31
CA GLN A 208 30.43 -11.40 -4.35
C GLN A 208 30.98 -11.31 -5.77
N ASN A 209 31.81 -10.31 -6.03
CA ASN A 209 32.59 -10.21 -7.26
C ASN A 209 33.87 -11.07 -7.17
N THR A 210 34.68 -11.07 -8.23
CA THR A 210 35.92 -11.84 -8.29
C THR A 210 36.99 -11.43 -7.27
N THR A 211 36.87 -10.25 -6.66
CA THR A 211 37.79 -9.76 -5.63
C THR A 211 37.32 -10.09 -4.20
N GLY A 212 36.19 -10.80 -4.05
CA GLY A 212 35.58 -11.08 -2.75
C GLY A 212 34.83 -9.88 -2.14
N ALA A 213 34.65 -8.79 -2.88
CA ALA A 213 33.81 -7.67 -2.46
C ALA A 213 32.35 -7.94 -2.85
N LEU A 214 31.39 -7.26 -2.21
CA LEU A 214 29.98 -7.39 -2.58
C LEU A 214 29.77 -7.06 -4.06
N ARG A 215 28.99 -7.91 -4.75
CA ARG A 215 28.47 -7.58 -6.06
C ARG A 215 27.56 -6.35 -5.92
N ARG A 216 27.67 -5.44 -6.89
CA ARG A 216 26.84 -4.24 -6.95
C ARG A 216 25.66 -4.44 -7.91
N PHE A 217 24.53 -3.84 -7.57
CA PHE A 217 23.24 -3.95 -8.25
C PHE A 217 22.64 -2.57 -8.52
N ASP A 218 21.84 -2.47 -9.58
CA ASP A 218 21.20 -1.21 -9.97
C ASP A 218 20.05 -0.85 -9.05
N ARG A 219 19.34 -1.87 -8.55
CA ARG A 219 18.26 -1.74 -7.59
C ARG A 219 18.45 -2.71 -6.43
N VAL A 220 18.20 -2.24 -5.22
CA VAL A 220 18.14 -3.10 -4.04
C VAL A 220 16.80 -2.85 -3.34
N LEU A 221 15.96 -3.88 -3.24
CA LEU A 221 14.63 -3.80 -2.62
C LEU A 221 14.60 -4.78 -1.47
N THR A 222 14.32 -4.33 -0.24
CA THR A 222 14.35 -5.27 0.89
C THR A 222 13.52 -4.85 2.10
N ASN A 223 13.02 -5.84 2.83
CA ASN A 223 12.37 -5.69 4.13
C ASN A 223 13.12 -6.56 5.16
N PRO A 224 14.22 -6.06 5.73
CA PRO A 224 15.04 -6.84 6.63
C PRO A 224 14.32 -7.08 7.96
N PRO A 225 14.66 -8.18 8.67
CA PRO A 225 14.14 -8.42 10.02
C PRO A 225 14.52 -7.29 10.98
N SER A 226 13.52 -6.64 11.58
CA SER A 226 13.73 -5.50 12.46
C SER A 226 14.22 -5.92 13.85
N GLY A 227 15.16 -5.17 14.42
CA GLY A 227 15.56 -5.30 15.83
C GLY A 227 16.41 -6.54 16.16
N LEU A 228 16.97 -7.22 15.15
CA LEU A 228 17.94 -8.29 15.37
C LEU A 228 19.18 -7.78 16.11
N LYS A 229 19.71 -8.59 17.02
CA LYS A 229 20.92 -8.29 17.79
C LYS A 229 22.07 -9.20 17.37
N TYR A 230 23.13 -8.63 16.82
CA TYR A 230 24.37 -9.33 16.52
C TYR A 230 25.38 -9.18 17.67
N ARG A 231 26.19 -10.22 17.89
CA ARG A 231 27.33 -10.17 18.82
C ARG A 231 28.51 -9.48 18.13
N ARG A 232 29.31 -8.72 18.90
CA ARG A 232 30.46 -7.94 18.38
C ARG A 232 31.48 -8.80 17.62
N GLU A 233 31.66 -10.04 18.04
CA GLU A 233 32.57 -11.03 17.43
C GLU A 233 32.05 -11.57 16.10
N MET A 234 30.73 -11.56 15.87
CA MET A 234 30.14 -11.95 14.58
C MET A 234 30.28 -10.84 13.53
N ALA A 235 30.51 -9.59 13.95
CA ALA A 235 30.78 -8.46 13.06
C ALA A 235 32.26 -8.41 12.58
N GLY A 236 32.92 -9.55 12.33
CA GLY A 236 34.33 -9.61 11.92
C GLY A 236 34.60 -8.84 10.63
N SER A 237 35.58 -7.91 10.61
CA SER A 237 36.02 -7.06 9.48
C SER A 237 35.13 -7.06 8.22
N HIS A 238 33.89 -6.56 8.34
CA HIS A 238 33.01 -6.45 7.18
C HIS A 238 33.57 -5.34 6.29
N ALA A 239 34.21 -5.69 5.17
CA ALA A 239 34.77 -4.73 4.21
C ALA A 239 33.73 -3.71 3.68
N HIS A 240 32.45 -3.97 3.94
CA HIS A 240 31.28 -3.21 3.51
C HIS A 240 30.58 -2.41 4.65
N VAL A 241 31.13 -2.39 5.87
CA VAL A 241 30.62 -1.56 6.98
C VAL A 241 31.46 -0.28 7.07
N TRP A 242 31.06 0.74 6.32
CA TRP A 242 31.85 1.96 6.13
C TRP A 242 31.66 3.02 7.22
N TYR A 243 30.49 3.05 7.86
CA TYR A 243 30.10 4.14 8.77
C TYR A 243 30.20 3.78 10.25
N GLY A 244 30.32 2.48 10.56
CA GLY A 244 30.56 1.99 11.91
C GLY A 244 29.82 0.71 12.23
N GLN A 245 30.39 -0.06 13.16
CA GLN A 245 29.80 -1.30 13.65
C GLN A 245 28.84 -1.08 14.82
N MET A 246 27.87 -1.98 14.95
CA MET A 246 26.82 -1.88 15.95
C MET A 246 26.24 -3.24 16.33
N ARG A 247 25.49 -3.25 17.44
CA ARG A 247 24.86 -4.46 17.98
C ARG A 247 23.48 -4.72 17.37
N THR A 248 22.79 -3.68 16.92
CA THR A 248 21.48 -3.77 16.26
C THR A 248 21.69 -3.93 14.76
N ALA A 249 20.93 -4.82 14.12
CA ALA A 249 21.12 -5.14 12.70
C ALA A 249 20.62 -4.05 11.74
N ASP A 250 19.67 -3.22 12.18
CA ASP A 250 18.90 -2.34 11.28
C ASP A 250 19.80 -1.47 10.37
N LEU A 251 20.77 -0.76 10.97
CA LEU A 251 21.73 0.08 10.23
C LEU A 251 22.90 -0.73 9.64
N LEU A 252 23.12 -1.98 10.04
CA LEU A 252 24.03 -2.89 9.31
C LEU A 252 23.41 -3.29 7.97
N PHE A 253 22.11 -3.57 7.93
CA PHE A 253 21.39 -3.79 6.68
C PHE A 253 21.37 -2.53 5.81
N VAL A 254 21.19 -1.33 6.38
CA VAL A 254 21.33 -0.07 5.61
C VAL A 254 22.71 0.01 4.95
N GLN A 255 23.77 -0.29 5.70
CA GLN A 255 25.14 -0.28 5.17
C GLN A 255 25.35 -1.36 4.10
N HIS A 256 24.81 -2.57 4.29
CA HIS A 256 24.85 -3.64 3.30
C HIS A 256 24.16 -3.24 1.99
N VAL A 257 22.98 -2.62 2.08
CA VAL A 257 22.27 -2.09 0.91
C VAL A 257 23.13 -1.03 0.21
N LEU A 258 23.68 -0.05 0.95
CA LEU A 258 24.53 0.98 0.37
C LEU A 258 25.78 0.42 -0.32
N ALA A 259 26.38 -0.62 0.24
CA ALA A 259 27.55 -1.29 -0.32
C ALA A 259 27.23 -2.18 -1.53
N SER A 260 25.98 -2.64 -1.63
CA SER A 260 25.46 -3.44 -2.73
C SER A 260 24.96 -2.60 -3.91
N LEU A 261 24.99 -1.25 -3.83
CA LEU A 261 24.51 -0.38 -4.91
C LEU A 261 25.63 -0.02 -5.90
N THR A 262 25.30 -0.07 -7.20
CA THR A 262 26.13 0.57 -8.26
C THR A 262 26.15 2.08 -8.08
N SER A 263 27.07 2.77 -8.77
CA SER A 263 26.98 4.22 -8.89
C SER A 263 25.70 4.57 -9.66
N GLY A 264 24.89 5.50 -9.12
CA GLY A 264 23.54 5.78 -9.63
C GLY A 264 22.47 4.73 -9.29
N GLY A 265 22.82 3.68 -8.55
CA GLY A 265 21.85 2.69 -8.08
C GLY A 265 20.86 3.26 -7.05
N VAL A 266 19.68 2.64 -6.95
CA VAL A 266 18.62 3.04 -6.00
C VAL A 266 18.28 1.88 -5.07
N GLY A 267 18.41 2.09 -3.77
CA GLY A 267 17.96 1.17 -2.74
C GLY A 267 16.63 1.64 -2.16
N VAL A 268 15.66 0.75 -1.95
CA VAL A 268 14.45 1.05 -1.17
C VAL A 268 14.30 -0.02 -0.11
N MET A 269 14.35 0.38 1.15
CA MET A 269 14.27 -0.55 2.27
C MET A 269 13.30 -0.12 3.35
N VAL A 270 12.64 -1.10 3.95
CA VAL A 270 11.81 -0.91 5.14
C VAL A 270 12.71 -0.75 6.36
N VAL A 271 12.44 0.24 7.20
CA VAL A 271 13.10 0.42 8.50
C VAL A 271 12.08 0.71 9.60
N ALA A 272 12.32 0.20 10.80
CA ALA A 272 11.60 0.67 11.98
C ALA A 272 12.01 2.12 12.27
N ASN A 273 11.06 2.96 12.69
CA ASN A 273 11.30 4.41 12.86
C ASN A 273 12.45 4.73 13.82
N GLY A 274 12.81 3.83 14.74
CA GLY A 274 13.97 4.00 15.64
C GLY A 274 15.28 4.31 14.89
N VAL A 275 15.49 3.76 13.69
CA VAL A 275 16.66 4.05 12.84
C VAL A 275 16.80 5.55 12.52
N LEU A 276 15.66 6.26 12.42
CA LEU A 276 15.61 7.65 12.02
C LEU A 276 16.06 8.62 13.12
N PHE A 277 15.93 8.24 14.40
CA PHE A 277 16.11 9.20 15.51
C PHE A 277 16.93 8.70 16.70
N ARG A 278 17.24 7.39 16.81
CA ARG A 278 18.09 6.89 17.91
C ARG A 278 19.44 7.60 17.92
N GLY A 279 19.86 8.05 19.11
CA GLY A 279 21.11 8.79 19.32
C GLY A 279 22.35 7.88 19.48
N GLY A 280 23.43 8.43 20.04
CA GLY A 280 24.66 7.68 20.30
C GLY A 280 25.37 7.22 19.01
N LEU A 281 25.86 5.98 18.99
CA LEU A 281 26.54 5.42 17.82
C LEU A 281 25.63 5.36 16.57
N GLU A 282 24.35 5.02 16.73
CA GLU A 282 23.39 5.03 15.61
C GLU A 282 23.23 6.44 15.02
N GLY A 283 23.22 7.46 15.88
CA GLY A 283 23.20 8.86 15.44
C GLY A 283 24.45 9.28 14.67
N ASN A 284 25.64 8.79 15.06
CA ASN A 284 26.89 9.07 14.35
C ASN A 284 26.96 8.37 12.98
N ILE A 285 26.52 7.11 12.90
CA ILE A 285 26.42 6.36 11.64
C ILE A 285 25.45 7.09 10.70
N ARG A 286 24.26 7.45 11.19
CA ARG A 286 23.25 8.20 10.42
C ARG A 286 23.77 9.55 9.94
N ARG A 287 24.43 10.32 10.81
CA ARG A 287 25.09 11.59 10.43
C ARG A 287 26.03 11.39 9.24
N SER A 288 26.88 10.36 9.29
CA SER A 288 27.87 10.11 8.26
C SER A 288 27.21 9.76 6.91
N MET A 289 26.18 8.90 6.93
CA MET A 289 25.41 8.58 5.71
C MET A 289 24.70 9.80 5.10
N ILE A 290 24.18 10.70 5.94
CA ILE A 290 23.53 11.94 5.49
C ILE A 290 24.57 12.89 4.87
N GLN A 291 25.72 13.07 5.52
CA GLN A 291 26.79 13.96 5.03
C GLN A 291 27.37 13.49 3.69
N ASP A 292 27.45 12.17 3.52
CA ASP A 292 27.83 11.55 2.25
C ASP A 292 26.72 11.58 1.19
N GLY A 293 25.55 12.16 1.51
CA GLY A 293 24.43 12.29 0.58
C GLY A 293 23.75 10.96 0.21
N ARG A 294 23.95 9.90 0.99
CA ARG A 294 23.53 8.52 0.62
C ARG A 294 22.05 8.23 0.83
N ILE A 295 21.31 9.15 1.47
CA ILE A 295 19.86 9.06 1.69
C ILE A 295 19.17 10.04 0.76
N SER A 296 18.25 9.54 -0.08
CA SER A 296 17.50 10.33 -1.06
C SER A 296 16.16 10.80 -0.53
N ALA A 297 15.44 9.93 0.19
CA ALA A 297 14.15 10.25 0.77
C ALA A 297 13.85 9.43 2.02
N VAL A 298 12.97 9.98 2.88
CA VAL A 298 12.39 9.32 4.04
C VAL A 298 10.87 9.40 3.91
N ILE A 299 10.21 8.25 3.88
CA ILE A 299 8.76 8.15 3.69
C ILE A 299 8.15 7.51 4.94
N ALA A 300 7.49 8.32 5.77
CA ALA A 300 6.80 7.81 6.96
C ALA A 300 5.49 7.13 6.55
N LEU A 301 5.34 5.85 6.91
CA LEU A 301 4.14 5.07 6.58
C LEU A 301 3.12 5.11 7.71
N GLY A 302 1.84 4.98 7.36
CA GLY A 302 0.76 4.85 8.33
C GLY A 302 0.93 3.68 9.30
N ARG A 303 0.38 3.85 10.51
CA ARG A 303 0.42 2.82 11.55
C ARG A 303 -0.36 1.57 11.10
N ASN A 304 0.05 0.39 11.61
CA ASN A 304 -0.62 -0.89 11.37
C ASN A 304 -0.69 -1.33 9.88
N ILE A 305 0.09 -0.73 8.97
CA ILE A 305 0.24 -1.23 7.60
C ILE A 305 0.88 -2.61 7.58
N PHE A 306 1.89 -2.81 8.43
CA PHE A 306 2.45 -4.14 8.66
C PHE A 306 1.55 -4.87 9.66
N PRO A 307 1.00 -6.05 9.30
CA PRO A 307 0.09 -6.78 10.17
C PRO A 307 0.82 -7.28 11.41
N ASN A 308 0.08 -7.53 12.49
CA ASN A 308 0.57 -8.19 13.70
C ASN A 308 1.71 -7.44 14.45
N THR A 309 1.86 -6.13 14.22
CA THR A 309 2.81 -5.28 14.95
C THR A 309 2.27 -3.85 15.10
N SER A 310 2.60 -3.20 16.22
CA SER A 310 2.34 -1.78 16.46
C SER A 310 3.56 -0.89 16.21
N VAL A 311 4.68 -1.50 15.81
CA VAL A 311 5.91 -0.78 15.48
C VAL A 311 5.65 0.08 14.23
N PRO A 312 5.91 1.40 14.27
CA PRO A 312 5.82 2.23 13.09
C PRO A 312 7.06 2.04 12.20
N PHE A 313 6.82 1.97 10.89
CA PHE A 313 7.84 1.75 9.88
C PHE A 313 7.88 2.93 8.90
N SER A 314 9.04 3.12 8.29
CA SER A 314 9.26 4.07 7.21
C SER A 314 10.00 3.36 6.08
N LEU A 315 9.92 3.93 4.87
CA LEU A 315 10.83 3.55 3.78
C LEU A 315 11.99 4.53 3.74
N LEU A 316 13.21 3.99 3.66
CA LEU A 316 14.39 4.75 3.26
C LEU A 316 14.64 4.50 1.78
N VAL A 317 14.73 5.59 1.02
CA VAL A 317 15.27 5.55 -0.34
C VAL A 317 16.73 5.94 -0.27
N LEU A 318 17.59 5.02 -0.63
CA LEU A 318 19.04 5.12 -0.59
C LEU A 318 19.59 5.30 -2.00
N ARG A 319 20.69 6.04 -2.12
CA ARG A 319 21.38 6.22 -3.40
C ARG A 319 22.79 5.63 -3.38
N GLY A 320 23.18 5.08 -4.52
CA GLY A 320 24.55 4.65 -4.80
C GLY A 320 25.56 5.78 -4.64
N GLU A 321 26.84 5.44 -4.69
CA GLU A 321 27.90 6.46 -4.70
C GLU A 321 27.74 7.37 -5.91
N ASP A 322 27.76 8.68 -5.66
CA ASP A 322 27.88 9.67 -6.71
C ASP A 322 29.19 10.44 -6.50
N THR A 323 30.04 10.41 -7.52
CA THR A 323 31.32 11.11 -7.51
C THR A 323 31.19 12.56 -7.95
N ASN A 324 30.02 12.96 -8.46
CA ASN A 324 29.75 14.33 -8.83
C ASN A 324 29.50 15.19 -7.57
N PRO A 325 30.36 16.18 -7.27
CA PRO A 325 30.17 17.05 -6.12
C PRO A 325 28.92 17.93 -6.23
N ASP A 326 28.43 18.18 -7.45
CA ASP A 326 27.27 19.04 -7.72
C ASP A 326 25.93 18.31 -7.55
N THR A 327 25.93 17.00 -7.29
CA THR A 327 24.71 16.24 -7.08
C THR A 327 23.98 16.71 -5.83
N GLU A 328 22.68 17.00 -5.99
CA GLU A 328 21.79 17.39 -4.91
C GLU A 328 21.78 16.31 -3.80
N ARG A 329 22.22 16.69 -2.60
CA ARG A 329 22.29 15.80 -1.43
C ARG A 329 21.11 15.95 -0.48
N ASP A 330 20.20 16.86 -0.79
CA ASP A 330 19.05 17.16 0.04
C ASP A 330 18.08 15.96 0.07
N ILE A 331 17.42 15.82 1.20
CA ILE A 331 16.57 14.66 1.51
C ILE A 331 15.11 15.08 1.35
N LEU A 332 14.37 14.34 0.54
CA LEU A 332 12.93 14.52 0.43
C LEU A 332 12.23 13.78 1.59
N PHE A 333 11.49 14.50 2.40
CA PHE A 333 10.62 13.91 3.41
C PHE A 333 9.21 13.82 2.86
N ILE A 334 8.56 12.66 3.00
CA ILE A 334 7.15 12.45 2.64
C ILE A 334 6.42 11.90 3.87
N ASN A 335 5.36 12.60 4.28
CA ASN A 335 4.47 12.18 5.35
C ASN A 335 3.27 11.41 4.78
N ALA A 336 3.39 10.09 4.68
CA ALA A 336 2.31 9.21 4.23
C ALA A 336 1.57 8.54 5.40
N GLU A 337 1.66 9.07 6.63
CA GLU A 337 1.02 8.49 7.82
C GLU A 337 -0.52 8.48 7.71
N HIS A 338 -1.08 9.40 6.92
CA HIS A 338 -2.52 9.53 6.69
C HIS A 338 -2.98 9.04 5.31
N GLU A 339 -2.05 8.60 4.45
CA GLU A 339 -2.35 8.06 3.12
C GLU A 339 -2.68 6.57 3.21
N VAL A 340 -3.68 6.22 4.01
CA VAL A 340 -4.07 4.83 4.28
C VAL A 340 -5.58 4.66 4.31
N ASP A 341 -6.03 3.49 3.87
CA ASP A 341 -7.40 3.04 4.05
C ASP A 341 -7.46 2.00 5.16
N THR A 342 -8.57 1.98 5.89
CA THR A 342 -8.83 0.95 6.91
C THR A 342 -10.10 0.20 6.57
N VAL A 343 -9.98 -1.11 6.37
CA VAL A 343 -11.10 -2.02 6.11
C VAL A 343 -11.03 -3.18 7.08
N ARG A 344 -12.10 -3.42 7.85
CA ARG A 344 -12.17 -4.51 8.86
C ARG A 344 -10.95 -4.54 9.80
N SER A 345 -10.56 -3.37 10.32
CA SER A 345 -9.40 -3.17 11.20
C SER A 345 -8.03 -3.44 10.56
N ARG A 346 -7.95 -3.63 9.23
CA ARG A 346 -6.69 -3.75 8.49
C ARG A 346 -6.40 -2.43 7.78
N THR A 347 -5.19 -1.92 7.99
CA THR A 347 -4.72 -0.68 7.36
C THR A 347 -3.87 -1.04 6.14
N TYR A 348 -4.09 -0.38 5.01
CA TYR A 348 -3.30 -0.59 3.79
C TYR A 348 -3.18 0.68 2.96
N LEU A 349 -2.12 0.75 2.14
CA LEU A 349 -1.99 1.76 1.09
C LEU A 349 -2.89 1.37 -0.10
N ALA A 350 -3.93 2.15 -0.38
CA ALA A 350 -4.71 1.99 -1.59
C ALA A 350 -3.87 2.36 -2.84
N PRO A 351 -4.23 1.89 -4.05
CA PRO A 351 -3.50 2.22 -5.27
C PRO A 351 -3.27 3.72 -5.48
N ARG A 352 -4.28 4.55 -5.21
CA ARG A 352 -4.17 6.02 -5.24
C ARG A 352 -3.11 6.58 -4.28
N HIS A 353 -3.01 6.03 -3.07
CA HIS A 353 -2.02 6.43 -2.06
C HIS A 353 -0.61 6.09 -2.54
N VAL A 354 -0.43 4.89 -3.07
CA VAL A 354 0.86 4.45 -3.66
C VAL A 354 1.29 5.39 -4.79
N GLN A 355 0.38 5.69 -5.72
CA GLN A 355 0.66 6.56 -6.86
C GLN A 355 0.99 7.99 -6.42
N LYS A 356 0.26 8.55 -5.45
CA LYS A 356 0.52 9.89 -4.89
C LYS A 356 1.94 9.98 -4.30
N ILE A 357 2.31 9.02 -3.46
CA ILE A 357 3.64 8.97 -2.82
C ILE A 357 4.74 8.81 -3.88
N ALA A 358 4.58 7.88 -4.83
CA ALA A 358 5.56 7.66 -5.90
C ALA A 358 5.72 8.89 -6.79
N ASN A 359 4.62 9.58 -7.15
CA ASN A 359 4.67 10.81 -7.93
C ASN A 359 5.40 11.94 -7.20
N ALA A 360 5.11 12.14 -5.91
CA ALA A 360 5.79 13.16 -5.11
C ALA A 360 7.31 12.88 -5.01
N PHE A 361 7.69 11.61 -4.89
CA PHE A 361 9.09 11.20 -4.92
C PHE A 361 9.78 11.47 -6.27
N HIS A 362 9.22 10.96 -7.37
CA HIS A 362 9.85 11.08 -8.70
C HIS A 362 9.89 12.50 -9.23
N ARG A 363 8.90 13.32 -8.89
CA ARG A 363 8.88 14.74 -9.26
C ARG A 363 9.70 15.62 -8.32
N ARG A 364 10.07 15.12 -7.14
CA ARG A 364 10.68 15.90 -6.04
C ARG A 364 9.91 17.21 -5.78
N ASN A 365 8.59 17.11 -5.62
CA ASN A 365 7.75 18.28 -5.37
C ASN A 365 7.60 18.54 -3.87
N ASP A 366 7.68 19.81 -3.48
CA ASP A 366 7.17 20.27 -2.19
C ASP A 366 5.65 20.38 -2.28
N ILE A 367 4.94 19.65 -1.42
CA ILE A 367 3.48 19.63 -1.33
C ILE A 367 3.14 19.94 0.12
N ASP A 368 2.33 20.98 0.32
CA ASP A 368 2.02 21.47 1.66
C ASP A 368 1.50 20.34 2.57
N HIS A 369 2.05 20.29 3.79
CA HIS A 369 1.81 19.25 4.79
C HIS A 369 2.13 17.78 4.39
N PHE A 370 2.54 17.50 3.15
CA PHE A 370 2.72 16.14 2.62
C PHE A 370 4.17 15.81 2.24
N SER A 371 4.87 16.70 1.53
CA SER A 371 6.27 16.48 1.13
C SER A 371 7.10 17.74 1.18
N ARG A 372 8.37 17.62 1.57
CA ARG A 372 9.31 18.74 1.63
C ARG A 372 10.75 18.29 1.42
N ILE A 373 11.46 18.98 0.55
CA ILE A 373 12.92 18.85 0.40
C ILE A 373 13.60 19.61 1.54
N VAL A 374 14.48 18.92 2.25
CA VAL A 374 15.18 19.48 3.40
C VAL A 374 16.68 19.37 3.21
N SER A 375 17.36 20.50 3.37
CA SER A 375 18.81 20.59 3.26
C SER A 375 19.53 19.86 4.39
N ILE A 376 20.73 19.35 4.11
CA ILE A 376 21.60 18.75 5.14
C ILE A 376 21.88 19.75 6.28
N VAL A 377 21.94 21.05 5.99
CA VAL A 377 22.16 22.10 7.00
C VAL A 377 20.98 22.20 7.97
N GLU A 378 19.75 22.12 7.50
CA GLU A 378 18.56 22.08 8.36
C GLU A 378 18.48 20.78 9.16
N ILE A 379 18.84 19.65 8.55
CA ILE A 379 18.91 18.35 9.23
C ILE A 379 19.98 18.36 10.34
N ALA A 380 21.11 19.02 10.11
CA ALA A 380 22.17 19.17 11.11
C ALA A 380 21.72 19.99 12.33
N LYS A 381 20.86 21.00 12.14
CA LYS A 381 20.25 21.76 13.25
C LYS A 381 19.30 20.91 14.11
N ASN A 382 18.78 19.82 13.55
CA ASN A 382 17.92 18.85 14.22
C ASN A 382 18.71 17.59 14.65
N ASP A 383 20.01 17.71 14.94
CA ASP A 383 20.88 16.61 15.40
C ASP A 383 20.88 15.39 14.46
N PHE A 384 20.73 15.63 13.15
CA PHE A 384 20.62 14.58 12.13
C PHE A 384 19.46 13.61 12.38
N ASN A 385 18.40 14.07 13.04
CA ASN A 385 17.18 13.31 13.25
C ASN A 385 16.33 13.30 11.97
N LEU A 386 16.03 12.13 11.44
CA LEU A 386 15.25 11.94 10.20
C LEU A 386 13.76 11.67 10.46
N ASN A 387 13.25 11.95 11.67
CA ASN A 387 11.82 11.87 11.92
C ASN A 387 11.07 12.94 11.10
N VAL A 388 10.12 12.51 10.28
CA VAL A 388 9.34 13.37 9.39
C VAL A 388 8.64 14.51 10.15
N GLY A 389 8.18 14.26 11.38
CA GLY A 389 7.50 15.27 12.22
C GLY A 389 8.35 16.48 12.63
N ASN A 390 9.68 16.44 12.40
CA ASN A 390 10.54 17.61 12.61
C ASN A 390 10.52 18.59 11.43
N TYR A 391 10.04 18.16 10.26
CA TYR A 391 10.16 18.90 8.99
C TYR A 391 8.81 19.18 8.33
N LEU A 392 7.83 18.31 8.56
CA LEU A 392 6.46 18.40 8.08
C LEU A 392 5.50 18.43 9.26
N PHE A 393 4.65 19.45 9.31
CA PHE A 393 3.60 19.58 10.31
C PHE A 393 2.27 19.15 9.71
N PRO A 394 1.44 18.37 10.41
CA PRO A 394 0.11 18.03 9.92
C PRO A 394 -0.77 19.28 9.82
N VAL A 395 -1.76 19.26 8.92
CA VAL A 395 -2.83 20.26 8.91
C VAL A 395 -3.46 20.31 10.32
N PRO A 396 -3.55 21.48 10.97
CA PRO A 396 -4.17 21.59 12.29
C PRO A 396 -5.61 21.05 12.23
N LYS A 397 -5.86 19.91 12.89
CA LYS A 397 -7.22 19.34 13.01
C LYS A 397 -8.09 20.10 13.99
N THR A 398 -7.49 20.95 14.83
CA THR A 398 -8.22 21.75 15.80
C THR A 398 -8.76 22.98 15.07
N PRO A 399 -10.09 23.15 14.94
CA PRO A 399 -10.62 24.41 14.46
C PRO A 399 -10.12 25.51 15.41
N ALA A 400 -9.83 26.70 14.87
CA ALA A 400 -9.42 27.85 15.65
C ALA A 400 -10.30 28.00 16.90
N ALA A 401 -9.73 28.43 18.02
CA ALA A 401 -10.51 28.64 19.25
C ALA A 401 -11.78 29.44 18.91
N PRO A 402 -12.96 29.03 19.40
CA PRO A 402 -14.21 29.62 18.96
C PRO A 402 -14.21 31.10 19.30
N SER A 403 -14.68 31.94 18.37
CA SER A 403 -14.83 33.37 18.64
C SER A 403 -15.70 33.58 19.88
N ILE A 404 -15.20 34.38 20.83
CA ILE A 404 -15.94 34.75 22.05
C ILE A 404 -17.29 35.38 21.66
N GLU A 405 -17.31 36.18 20.59
CA GLU A 405 -18.52 36.84 20.09
C GLU A 405 -19.55 35.81 19.59
N SER A 406 -19.11 34.80 18.82
CA SER A 406 -19.98 33.72 18.33
C SER A 406 -20.53 32.85 19.47
N LEU A 407 -19.76 32.65 20.54
CA LEU A 407 -20.26 31.93 21.73
C LEU A 407 -21.30 32.74 22.51
N LEU A 408 -21.15 34.06 22.55
CA LEU A 408 -22.06 34.95 23.28
C LEU A 408 -23.37 35.17 22.53
N PHE A 409 -23.31 35.44 21.23
CA PHE A 409 -24.44 35.88 20.42
C PHE A 409 -24.98 34.81 19.45
N GLY A 410 -24.24 33.72 19.23
CA GLY A 410 -24.56 32.69 18.26
C GLY A 410 -24.10 33.03 16.85
N GLY A 411 -24.18 32.04 15.96
CA GLY A 411 -23.80 32.17 14.55
C GLY A 411 -22.32 31.86 14.28
N VAL A 412 -22.04 31.38 13.06
CA VAL A 412 -20.68 30.98 12.65
C VAL A 412 -19.92 32.19 12.08
N PRO A 413 -18.63 32.38 12.43
CA PRO A 413 -17.80 33.41 11.81
C PRO A 413 -17.72 33.26 10.29
N VAL A 414 -17.85 34.38 9.56
CA VAL A 414 -17.77 34.35 8.08
C VAL A 414 -16.44 33.75 7.62
N ASN A 415 -15.32 34.11 8.23
CA ASN A 415 -14.01 33.58 7.86
C ASN A 415 -13.90 32.05 8.00
N GLU A 416 -14.56 31.42 8.97
CA GLU A 416 -14.58 29.95 9.09
C GLU A 416 -15.35 29.30 7.93
N VAL A 417 -16.45 29.92 7.50
CA VAL A 417 -17.25 29.43 6.36
C VAL A 417 -16.53 29.69 5.03
N GLU A 418 -15.90 30.86 4.87
CA GLU A 418 -15.14 31.23 3.67
C GLU A 418 -14.00 30.25 3.37
N VAL A 419 -13.33 29.69 4.40
CA VAL A 419 -12.28 28.67 4.21
C VAL A 419 -12.82 27.40 3.55
N GLN A 420 -14.12 27.11 3.68
CA GLN A 420 -14.76 25.95 3.06
C GLN A 420 -15.61 26.33 1.82
N ARG A 421 -15.73 27.62 1.48
CA ARG A 421 -16.61 28.12 0.41
C ARG A 421 -16.39 27.36 -0.90
N GLU A 422 -15.14 27.23 -1.34
CA GLU A 422 -14.82 26.56 -2.60
C GLU A 422 -15.35 25.11 -2.64
N ARG A 423 -15.37 24.40 -1.50
CA ARG A 423 -15.88 23.02 -1.43
C ARG A 423 -17.41 22.96 -1.51
N PHE A 424 -18.11 23.92 -0.90
CA PHE A 424 -19.57 24.01 -1.01
C PHE A 424 -19.98 24.42 -2.44
N ASP A 425 -19.33 25.44 -3.00
CA ASP A 425 -19.57 25.91 -4.36
C ASP A 425 -19.28 24.81 -5.40
N ALA A 426 -18.20 24.03 -5.21
CA ALA A 426 -17.87 22.88 -6.04
C ALA A 426 -19.01 21.86 -6.11
N LEU A 427 -19.72 21.60 -5.01
CA LEU A 427 -20.88 20.70 -4.97
C LEU A 427 -22.21 21.42 -5.26
N GLY A 428 -22.17 22.67 -5.73
CA GLY A 428 -23.33 23.47 -6.15
C GLY A 428 -24.21 23.94 -5.01
N ILE A 429 -23.67 24.04 -3.80
CA ILE A 429 -24.40 24.51 -2.64
C ILE A 429 -24.17 26.01 -2.50
N ASP A 430 -25.20 26.82 -2.73
CA ASP A 430 -25.15 28.24 -2.36
C ASP A 430 -25.24 28.36 -0.83
N LEU A 431 -24.21 28.97 -0.21
CA LEU A 431 -24.19 29.22 1.23
C LEU A 431 -25.39 30.04 1.74
N ASN A 432 -26.05 30.82 0.89
CA ASN A 432 -27.30 31.53 1.26
C ASN A 432 -28.48 30.57 1.47
N GLU A 433 -28.42 29.34 0.97
CA GLU A 433 -29.40 28.29 1.25
C GLU A 433 -29.15 27.63 2.62
N LEU A 434 -27.92 27.72 3.13
CA LEU A 434 -27.54 27.16 4.42
C LEU A 434 -27.66 28.15 5.57
N PHE A 435 -27.45 29.44 5.32
CA PHE A 435 -27.34 30.46 6.36
C PHE A 435 -28.20 31.69 6.10
N VAL A 436 -28.54 32.40 7.17
CA VAL A 436 -29.15 33.74 7.13
C VAL A 436 -28.08 34.78 7.46
N ARG A 437 -27.94 35.82 6.62
CA ARG A 437 -26.98 36.90 6.89
C ARG A 437 -27.43 37.78 8.05
N ASN A 438 -26.55 37.98 9.05
CA ASN A 438 -26.75 38.97 10.12
C ASN A 438 -25.77 40.17 9.94
N GLN A 439 -26.10 41.31 10.55
CA GLN A 439 -25.41 42.60 10.48
C GLN A 439 -24.04 42.63 11.19
N LEU A 440 -23.67 41.60 11.96
CA LEU A 440 -22.45 41.56 12.80
C LEU A 440 -21.29 40.73 12.21
N GLY A 441 -21.26 40.49 10.89
CA GLY A 441 -20.17 39.73 10.27
C GLY A 441 -20.17 38.23 10.61
N HIS A 442 -21.32 37.70 11.02
CA HIS A 442 -21.58 36.30 11.33
C HIS A 442 -22.74 35.77 10.48
N LEU A 443 -22.75 34.46 10.24
CA LEU A 443 -23.80 33.75 9.53
C LEU A 443 -24.67 32.97 10.53
N GLU A 444 -25.97 33.24 10.54
CA GLU A 444 -26.92 32.57 11.44
C GLU A 444 -27.50 31.31 10.83
N PHE A 445 -27.80 30.34 11.69
CA PHE A 445 -28.54 29.14 11.28
C PHE A 445 -30.02 29.49 11.09
N PRO A 446 -30.70 28.94 10.07
CA PRO A 446 -32.12 29.15 9.86
C PRO A 446 -32.97 28.74 11.08
N PRO A 447 -34.13 29.37 11.32
CA PRO A 447 -35.01 29.04 12.44
C PRO A 447 -35.50 27.59 12.48
N SER A 448 -35.46 26.89 11.35
CA SER A 448 -35.76 25.46 11.23
C SER A 448 -34.72 24.55 11.89
N GLY A 449 -33.58 25.09 12.30
CA GLY A 449 -32.48 24.37 12.93
C GLY A 449 -31.47 23.82 11.92
N TYR A 450 -30.21 23.73 12.35
CA TYR A 450 -29.11 23.30 11.48
C TYR A 450 -29.21 21.82 11.10
N GLU A 451 -29.79 20.94 11.94
CA GLU A 451 -30.02 19.53 11.58
C GLU A 451 -31.02 19.39 10.43
N THR A 452 -32.06 20.22 10.42
CA THR A 452 -33.06 20.23 9.35
C THR A 452 -32.45 20.66 8.03
N ILE A 453 -31.64 21.72 8.04
CA ILE A 453 -30.92 22.19 6.84
C ILE A 453 -29.86 21.17 6.39
N ALA A 454 -29.14 20.53 7.32
CA ALA A 454 -28.20 19.47 6.97
C ALA A 454 -28.87 18.31 6.20
N SER A 455 -30.14 18.02 6.51
CA SER A 455 -30.92 17.00 5.80
C SER A 455 -31.32 17.36 4.36
N THR A 456 -31.24 18.63 3.96
CA THR A 456 -31.55 19.07 2.58
C THR A 456 -30.32 19.03 1.66
N ILE A 457 -29.10 19.04 2.22
CA ILE A 457 -27.84 19.01 1.46
C ILE A 457 -27.79 17.89 0.40
N PRO A 458 -28.25 16.64 0.66
CA PRO A 458 -28.32 15.61 -0.37
C PRO A 458 -29.18 15.97 -1.59
N SER A 459 -30.27 16.71 -1.39
CA SER A 459 -31.11 17.18 -2.50
C SER A 459 -30.47 18.32 -3.27
N LEU A 460 -29.73 19.21 -2.59
CA LEU A 460 -29.00 20.32 -3.22
C LEU A 460 -27.87 19.83 -4.12
N THR A 461 -27.15 18.81 -3.68
CA THR A 461 -25.99 18.22 -4.39
C THR A 461 -26.39 17.27 -5.52
N ALA A 462 -27.60 16.69 -5.49
CA ALA A 462 -28.05 15.67 -6.45
C ALA A 462 -27.90 16.03 -7.94
N PRO A 463 -28.21 17.26 -8.42
CA PRO A 463 -28.05 17.61 -9.83
C PRO A 463 -26.59 17.51 -10.31
N ILE A 464 -25.65 18.00 -9.50
CA ILE A 464 -24.22 17.95 -9.81
C ILE A 464 -23.67 16.54 -9.72
N GLU A 465 -24.05 15.78 -8.67
CA GLU A 465 -23.66 14.38 -8.55
C GLU A 465 -24.14 13.56 -9.75
N THR A 466 -25.36 13.81 -10.22
CA THR A 466 -25.92 13.17 -11.41
C THR A 466 -25.13 13.54 -12.67
N ALA A 467 -24.75 14.81 -12.82
CA ALA A 467 -23.96 15.26 -13.97
C ALA A 467 -22.56 14.61 -14.01
N ILE A 468 -21.89 14.48 -12.86
CA ILE A 468 -20.57 13.83 -12.77
C ILE A 468 -20.68 12.34 -13.06
N VAL A 469 -21.66 11.66 -12.47
CA VAL A 469 -21.91 10.24 -12.73
C VAL A 469 -22.23 10.02 -14.21
N GLY A 470 -23.03 10.89 -14.82
CA GLY A 470 -23.31 10.86 -16.27
C GLY A 470 -22.05 11.00 -17.11
N ALA A 471 -21.15 11.93 -16.78
CA ALA A 471 -19.87 12.09 -17.47
C ALA A 471 -18.96 10.85 -17.34
N VAL A 472 -18.96 10.19 -16.18
CA VAL A 472 -18.25 8.91 -15.97
C VAL A 472 -18.85 7.80 -16.84
N GLU A 473 -20.17 7.71 -16.91
CA GLU A 473 -20.89 6.75 -17.75
C GLU A 473 -20.63 6.99 -19.26
N GLU A 474 -20.64 8.26 -19.69
CA GLU A 474 -20.32 8.69 -21.06
C GLU A 474 -18.88 8.34 -21.44
N TRP A 475 -17.90 8.70 -20.60
CA TRP A 475 -16.51 8.32 -20.83
C TRP A 475 -16.34 6.80 -20.89
N PHE A 476 -17.02 6.05 -20.03
CA PHE A 476 -16.93 4.59 -20.03
C PHE A 476 -17.57 3.97 -21.27
N ALA A 477 -18.59 4.59 -21.86
CA ALA A 477 -19.16 4.15 -23.13
C ALA A 477 -18.14 4.28 -24.28
N GLU A 478 -17.25 5.27 -24.22
CA GLU A 478 -16.16 5.47 -25.17
C GLU A 478 -14.92 4.62 -24.86
N PHE A 479 -14.74 4.22 -23.59
CA PHE A 479 -13.61 3.42 -23.12
C PHE A 479 -13.22 2.28 -24.06
N PRO A 480 -14.11 1.39 -24.56
CA PRO A 480 -13.73 0.26 -25.42
C PRO A 480 -13.43 0.61 -26.90
N LEU A 481 -13.70 1.84 -27.35
CA LEU A 481 -13.58 2.22 -28.77
C LEU A 481 -12.13 2.23 -29.31
N PRO A 482 -11.11 2.71 -28.56
CA PRO A 482 -9.72 2.75 -29.03
C PRO A 482 -9.05 1.36 -29.05
N ARG A 483 -9.48 0.47 -29.95
CA ARG A 483 -9.00 -0.93 -30.02
C ARG A 483 -7.49 -1.08 -30.08
N ASN A 484 -6.80 -0.16 -30.77
CA ASN A 484 -5.33 -0.17 -30.86
C ASN A 484 -4.67 0.09 -29.51
N VAL A 485 -5.21 0.98 -28.68
CA VAL A 485 -4.70 1.28 -27.33
C VAL A 485 -4.78 0.02 -26.46
N PHE A 486 -5.93 -0.67 -26.46
CA PHE A 486 -6.06 -1.92 -25.71
C PHE A 486 -5.15 -3.02 -26.25
N THR A 487 -5.14 -3.25 -27.55
CA THR A 487 -4.55 -4.50 -28.06
C THR A 487 -3.06 -4.40 -28.33
N LYS A 488 -2.52 -3.20 -28.60
CA LYS A 488 -1.14 -3.05 -29.10
C LYS A 488 -0.17 -2.34 -28.14
N LEU A 489 -0.64 -1.45 -27.28
CA LEU A 489 0.25 -0.74 -26.35
C LEU A 489 0.54 -1.58 -25.11
N PRO A 490 1.70 -1.44 -24.45
CA PRO A 490 1.91 -2.00 -23.12
C PRO A 490 0.83 -1.56 -22.12
N LEU A 491 0.59 -2.35 -21.08
CA LEU A 491 -0.50 -2.09 -20.13
C LEU A 491 -0.38 -0.71 -19.45
N ASP A 492 0.83 -0.31 -19.08
CA ASP A 492 1.09 0.99 -18.44
C ASP A 492 0.81 2.16 -19.40
N ALA A 493 1.20 2.04 -20.67
CA ALA A 493 0.93 3.05 -21.69
C ALA A 493 -0.58 3.19 -21.98
N ALA A 494 -1.31 2.06 -22.03
CA ALA A 494 -2.76 2.08 -22.14
C ALA A 494 -3.40 2.75 -20.91
N ARG A 495 -2.92 2.45 -19.70
CA ARG A 495 -3.38 3.08 -18.45
C ARG A 495 -3.22 4.59 -18.50
N MET A 496 -2.04 5.08 -18.92
CA MET A 496 -1.77 6.51 -19.01
C MET A 496 -2.72 7.21 -20.00
N TYR A 497 -2.91 6.65 -21.19
CA TYR A 497 -3.86 7.19 -22.17
C TYR A 497 -5.28 7.30 -21.59
N PHE A 498 -5.77 6.24 -20.95
CA PHE A 498 -7.11 6.25 -20.38
C PHE A 498 -7.22 7.18 -19.16
N ALA A 499 -6.17 7.31 -18.35
CA ALA A 499 -6.12 8.27 -17.25
C ALA A 499 -6.25 9.71 -17.74
N GLU A 500 -5.52 10.07 -18.80
CA GLU A 500 -5.55 11.42 -19.40
C GLU A 500 -6.94 11.73 -19.98
N THR A 501 -7.53 10.81 -20.74
CA THR A 501 -8.89 11.00 -21.28
C THR A 501 -9.95 11.05 -20.19
N PHE A 502 -9.80 10.25 -19.12
CA PHE A 502 -10.73 10.27 -17.98
C PHE A 502 -10.64 11.59 -17.22
N GLN A 503 -9.41 12.08 -17.00
CA GLN A 503 -9.21 13.39 -16.39
C GLN A 503 -9.85 14.48 -17.24
N ALA A 504 -9.55 14.53 -18.53
CA ALA A 504 -10.12 15.53 -19.44
C ALA A 504 -11.66 15.52 -19.47
N ALA A 505 -12.29 14.34 -19.42
CA ALA A 505 -13.75 14.21 -19.39
C ALA A 505 -14.40 14.80 -18.11
N LEU A 506 -13.65 14.89 -17.01
CA LEU A 506 -14.15 15.36 -15.72
C LEU A 506 -13.64 16.76 -15.34
N THR A 507 -12.53 17.24 -15.92
CA THR A 507 -11.93 18.55 -15.59
C THR A 507 -12.90 19.72 -15.86
N GLU A 508 -13.72 19.65 -16.91
CA GLU A 508 -14.71 20.70 -17.21
C GLU A 508 -15.84 20.82 -16.17
N ARG A 509 -15.96 19.83 -15.26
CA ARG A 509 -17.03 19.78 -14.26
C ARG A 509 -16.61 20.28 -12.87
N MET A 510 -15.37 20.76 -12.66
CA MET A 510 -14.81 21.51 -11.49
C MET A 510 -15.19 21.10 -10.04
N VAL A 511 -15.83 19.95 -9.80
CA VAL A 511 -16.29 19.54 -8.46
C VAL A 511 -15.24 18.75 -7.68
N LEU A 512 -14.51 17.89 -8.39
CA LEU A 512 -13.48 17.04 -7.82
C LEU A 512 -12.12 17.62 -8.18
N SER A 513 -11.17 17.57 -7.24
CA SER A 513 -9.78 17.95 -7.52
C SER A 513 -9.14 16.96 -8.51
N ASP A 514 -8.12 17.43 -9.24
CA ASP A 514 -7.33 16.56 -10.13
C ASP A 514 -6.78 15.33 -9.39
N GLU A 515 -6.40 15.48 -8.12
CA GLU A 515 -5.94 14.37 -7.28
C GLU A 515 -7.05 13.34 -7.01
N GLN A 516 -8.27 13.80 -6.73
CA GLN A 516 -9.42 12.93 -6.50
C GLN A 516 -9.80 12.17 -7.78
N ILE A 517 -9.78 12.83 -8.93
CA ILE A 517 -10.07 12.21 -10.24
C ILE A 517 -9.00 11.18 -10.59
N ALA A 518 -7.72 11.53 -10.46
CA ALA A 518 -6.61 10.61 -10.70
C ALA A 518 -6.64 9.42 -9.73
N GLY A 519 -7.00 9.65 -8.48
CA GLY A 519 -7.15 8.61 -7.45
C GLY A 519 -8.29 7.64 -7.76
N LEU A 520 -9.46 8.16 -8.17
CA LEU A 520 -10.61 7.36 -8.60
C LEU A 520 -10.24 6.43 -9.75
N PHE A 521 -9.60 6.96 -10.79
CA PHE A 521 -9.16 6.17 -11.94
C PHE A 521 -8.14 5.11 -11.54
N THR A 522 -7.13 5.49 -10.74
CA THR A 522 -6.05 4.59 -10.33
C THR A 522 -6.60 3.40 -9.52
N ASP A 523 -7.49 3.66 -8.57
CA ASP A 523 -8.10 2.60 -7.77
C ASP A 523 -9.00 1.68 -8.61
N TRP A 524 -9.78 2.25 -9.53
CA TRP A 524 -10.61 1.47 -10.46
C TRP A 524 -9.77 0.61 -11.39
N TRP A 525 -8.73 1.17 -12.01
CA TRP A 525 -7.88 0.45 -12.95
C TRP A 525 -7.20 -0.74 -12.29
N VAL A 526 -6.61 -0.53 -11.11
CA VAL A 526 -5.92 -1.60 -10.37
C VAL A 526 -6.90 -2.68 -9.91
N ALA A 527 -8.08 -2.30 -9.41
CA ALA A 527 -9.11 -3.26 -9.01
C ALA A 527 -9.62 -4.12 -10.18
N ASN A 528 -9.67 -3.54 -11.39
CA ASN A 528 -10.15 -4.22 -12.59
C ASN A 528 -9.03 -4.73 -13.51
N ARG A 529 -7.77 -4.70 -13.07
CA ARG A 529 -6.59 -5.03 -13.89
C ARG A 529 -6.73 -6.37 -14.62
N GLU A 530 -7.19 -7.40 -13.91
CA GLU A 530 -7.34 -8.74 -14.47
C GLU A 530 -8.45 -8.82 -15.51
N ASN A 531 -9.59 -8.19 -15.24
CA ASN A 531 -10.72 -8.09 -16.17
C ASN A 531 -10.31 -7.33 -17.44
N ILE A 532 -9.62 -6.20 -17.29
CA ILE A 532 -9.07 -5.42 -18.41
C ILE A 532 -8.07 -6.28 -19.19
N THR A 533 -7.19 -6.99 -18.51
CA THR A 533 -6.20 -7.87 -19.16
C THR A 533 -6.89 -8.99 -19.97
N ARG A 534 -7.92 -9.64 -19.42
CA ARG A 534 -8.73 -10.64 -20.12
C ARG A 534 -9.44 -10.06 -21.34
N LEU A 535 -10.01 -8.86 -21.22
CA LEU A 535 -10.59 -8.13 -22.36
C LEU A 535 -9.57 -7.89 -23.47
N ARG A 536 -8.33 -7.52 -23.11
CA ARG A 536 -7.24 -7.32 -24.08
C ARG A 536 -6.88 -8.62 -24.80
N TYR A 537 -6.78 -9.74 -24.07
CA TYR A 537 -6.47 -11.05 -24.65
C TYR A 537 -7.57 -11.55 -25.58
N HIS A 538 -8.84 -11.48 -25.18
CA HIS A 538 -9.96 -11.89 -26.03
C HIS A 538 -10.03 -11.09 -27.32
N ASN A 539 -9.76 -9.77 -27.27
CA ASN A 539 -9.74 -8.92 -28.45
C ASN A 539 -8.53 -9.14 -29.38
N ARG A 540 -7.51 -9.91 -28.96
CA ARG A 540 -6.36 -10.31 -29.81
C ARG A 540 -6.63 -11.58 -30.63
N GLN A 541 -7.62 -12.41 -30.28
CA GLN A 541 -7.89 -13.71 -30.91
C GLN A 541 -9.02 -13.61 -31.96
N PRO A 542 -8.76 -13.84 -33.27
CA PRO A 542 -9.81 -13.85 -34.28
C PRO A 542 -10.63 -15.16 -34.24
N GLY A 543 -11.94 -15.09 -33.97
CA GLY A 543 -12.88 -16.18 -34.26
C GLY A 543 -13.56 -16.90 -33.09
N ALA A 544 -13.28 -16.55 -31.82
CA ALA A 544 -14.06 -17.09 -30.70
C ALA A 544 -15.48 -16.49 -30.70
N SER A 545 -16.49 -17.22 -30.19
CA SER A 545 -17.85 -16.72 -29.95
C SER A 545 -17.81 -15.61 -28.88
N THR A 546 -17.59 -14.36 -29.30
CA THR A 546 -16.82 -13.35 -28.55
C THR A 546 -17.63 -12.19 -27.97
N VAL A 547 -18.91 -12.06 -28.34
CA VAL A 547 -19.71 -10.88 -28.00
C VAL A 547 -20.15 -10.91 -26.53
N ASP A 548 -20.56 -12.08 -26.03
CA ASP A 548 -21.21 -12.21 -24.71
C ASP A 548 -20.21 -12.07 -23.54
N VAL A 549 -19.02 -12.68 -23.62
CA VAL A 549 -17.99 -12.59 -22.58
C VAL A 549 -17.43 -11.18 -22.45
N SER A 550 -17.17 -10.50 -23.58
CA SER A 550 -16.64 -9.14 -23.57
C SER A 550 -17.66 -8.14 -23.02
N ALA A 551 -18.94 -8.31 -23.35
CA ALA A 551 -20.04 -7.51 -22.80
C ALA A 551 -20.14 -7.66 -21.28
N ASN A 552 -20.12 -8.90 -20.77
CA ASN A 552 -20.18 -9.17 -19.33
C ASN A 552 -19.00 -8.53 -18.57
N ILE A 553 -17.77 -8.62 -19.10
CA ILE A 553 -16.62 -7.99 -18.42
C ILE A 553 -16.74 -6.47 -18.44
N LEU A 554 -17.15 -5.87 -19.58
CA LEU A 554 -17.36 -4.42 -19.66
C LEU A 554 -18.45 -3.95 -18.68
N GLU A 555 -19.54 -4.71 -18.52
CA GLU A 555 -20.58 -4.41 -17.54
C GLU A 555 -20.05 -4.41 -16.10
N ILE A 556 -19.28 -5.43 -15.72
CA ILE A 556 -18.65 -5.53 -14.39
C ILE A 556 -17.74 -4.33 -14.13
N VAL A 557 -16.86 -4.04 -15.10
CA VAL A 557 -15.85 -2.99 -14.97
C VAL A 557 -16.50 -1.59 -14.94
N GLY A 558 -17.53 -1.35 -15.75
CA GLY A 558 -18.26 -0.09 -15.78
C GLY A 558 -19.09 0.14 -14.51
N THR A 559 -19.77 -0.91 -14.03
CA THR A 559 -20.55 -0.86 -12.79
C THR A 559 -19.66 -0.50 -11.59
N ASP A 560 -18.47 -1.08 -11.51
CA ASP A 560 -17.50 -0.75 -10.46
C ASP A 560 -17.01 0.71 -10.55
N LEU A 561 -16.72 1.22 -11.75
CA LEU A 561 -16.31 2.63 -11.94
C LEU A 561 -17.37 3.60 -11.42
N VAL A 562 -18.61 3.40 -11.85
CA VAL A 562 -19.75 4.24 -11.46
C VAL A 562 -20.01 4.13 -9.96
N ALA A 563 -19.93 2.93 -9.39
CA ALA A 563 -20.10 2.73 -7.94
C ALA A 563 -19.02 3.48 -7.14
N ARG A 564 -17.76 3.47 -7.61
CA ARG A 564 -16.66 4.22 -6.97
C ARG A 564 -16.86 5.73 -7.07
N ALA A 565 -17.26 6.24 -8.24
CA ALA A 565 -17.57 7.66 -8.44
C ALA A 565 -18.68 8.12 -7.48
N ARG A 566 -19.80 7.38 -7.41
CA ARG A 566 -20.90 7.64 -6.46
C ARG A 566 -20.43 7.63 -5.00
N LYS A 567 -19.58 6.66 -4.64
CA LYS A 567 -19.03 6.56 -3.29
C LYS A 567 -18.16 7.77 -2.93
N LEU A 568 -17.30 8.21 -3.86
CA LEU A 568 -16.44 9.37 -3.66
C LEU A 568 -17.26 10.65 -3.48
N LEU A 569 -18.25 10.87 -4.35
CA LEU A 569 -19.17 12.02 -4.24
C LEU A 569 -19.94 12.01 -2.92
N ALA A 570 -20.46 10.84 -2.53
CA ALA A 570 -21.14 10.69 -1.25
C ALA A 570 -20.21 10.98 -0.05
N GLN A 571 -18.93 10.61 -0.13
CA GLN A 571 -17.94 10.93 0.90
C GLN A 571 -17.70 12.44 1.00
N GLU A 572 -17.51 13.14 -0.12
CA GLU A 572 -17.32 14.60 -0.13
C GLU A 572 -18.55 15.33 0.41
N ARG A 573 -19.74 14.94 -0.04
CA ARG A 573 -21.00 15.47 0.50
C ARG A 573 -21.11 15.26 2.01
N ASN A 574 -20.83 14.05 2.50
CA ASN A 574 -20.93 13.75 3.92
C ASN A 574 -19.92 14.56 4.76
N GLN A 575 -18.72 14.83 4.24
CA GLN A 575 -17.77 15.71 4.91
C GLN A 575 -18.30 17.15 5.04
N LEU A 576 -19.01 17.67 4.04
CA LEU A 576 -19.65 18.99 4.13
C LEU A 576 -20.81 18.99 5.13
N ILE A 577 -21.61 17.91 5.17
CA ILE A 577 -22.67 17.73 6.18
C ILE A 577 -22.06 17.74 7.58
N ASP A 578 -21.01 16.95 7.81
CA ASP A 578 -20.32 16.88 9.10
C ASP A 578 -19.71 18.23 9.50
N CYS A 579 -19.13 18.96 8.54
CA CYS A 579 -18.62 20.30 8.75
C CYS A 579 -19.72 21.27 9.20
N TYR A 580 -20.86 21.28 8.49
CA TYR A 580 -22.00 22.13 8.80
C TYR A 580 -22.64 21.77 10.15
N LEU A 581 -22.81 20.48 10.45
CA LEU A 581 -23.29 20.00 11.76
C LEU A 581 -22.32 20.36 12.89
N THR A 582 -21.01 20.32 12.63
CA THR A 582 -19.99 20.74 13.60
C THR A 582 -20.13 22.23 13.90
N TRP A 583 -20.32 23.08 12.89
CA TRP A 583 -20.62 24.50 13.13
C TRP A 583 -21.92 24.69 13.91
N GLY A 584 -22.99 23.96 13.54
CA GLY A 584 -24.27 24.02 14.23
C GLY A 584 -24.18 23.66 15.71
N SER A 585 -23.60 22.51 16.02
CA SER A 585 -23.40 22.07 17.41
C SER A 585 -22.52 23.03 18.23
N ARG A 586 -21.57 23.71 17.57
CA ARG A 586 -20.63 24.64 18.21
C ARG A 586 -21.20 26.05 18.41
N TYR A 587 -21.96 26.56 17.45
CA TYR A 587 -22.32 27.98 17.35
C TYR A 587 -23.84 28.26 17.37
N SER A 588 -24.69 27.23 17.25
CA SER A 588 -26.15 27.42 17.38
C SER A 588 -26.59 27.74 18.81
N PRO A 589 -26.13 27.05 19.87
CA PRO A 589 -26.50 27.42 21.24
C PRO A 589 -25.65 28.60 21.74
N SER A 590 -26.23 29.81 21.76
CA SER A 590 -25.57 30.98 22.35
C SER A 590 -25.61 30.92 23.88
N LEU A 591 -24.61 31.50 24.55
CA LEU A 591 -24.58 31.60 26.01
C LEU A 591 -25.83 32.34 26.52
N MET A 592 -26.24 33.42 25.85
CA MET A 592 -27.45 34.16 26.21
C MET A 592 -28.71 33.29 26.10
N GLU A 593 -28.81 32.45 25.08
CA GLU A 593 -29.94 31.54 24.95
C GLU A 593 -29.91 30.43 26.01
N LEU A 594 -28.73 29.90 26.33
CA LEU A 594 -28.56 28.94 27.42
C LEU A 594 -28.93 29.55 28.78
N GLU A 595 -28.52 30.79 29.05
CA GLU A 595 -28.90 31.54 30.26
C GLU A 595 -30.41 31.80 30.32
N ARG A 596 -31.02 32.18 29.20
CA ARG A 596 -32.48 32.36 29.10
C ARG A 596 -33.22 31.04 29.33
N ARG A 597 -32.79 29.95 28.69
CA ARG A 597 -33.35 28.60 28.88
C ARG A 597 -33.20 28.14 30.33
N ARG A 598 -32.06 28.44 30.96
CA ARG A 598 -31.83 28.19 32.40
C ARG A 598 -32.82 28.99 33.23
N ALA A 599 -33.00 30.28 32.98
CA ALA A 599 -33.96 31.12 33.69
C ALA A 599 -35.40 30.60 33.54
N ASP A 600 -35.82 30.25 32.33
CA ASP A 600 -37.15 29.68 32.04
C ASP A 600 -37.35 28.31 32.69
N ALA A 601 -36.31 27.47 32.71
CA ALA A 601 -36.35 26.18 33.40
C ALA A 601 -36.42 26.37 34.92
N SER A 602 -35.64 27.30 35.48
CA SER A 602 -35.71 27.67 36.89
C SER A 602 -37.08 28.22 37.29
N SER A 603 -37.69 29.07 36.46
CA SER A 603 -39.03 29.60 36.69
C SER A 603 -40.11 28.50 36.64
N ARG A 604 -40.03 27.57 35.68
CA ARG A 604 -40.93 26.40 35.61
C ARG A 604 -40.78 25.46 36.81
N LEU A 605 -39.54 25.23 37.24
CA LEU A 605 -39.24 24.43 38.42
C LEU A 605 -39.81 25.10 39.69
N GLU A 606 -39.60 26.40 39.85
CA GLU A 606 -40.15 27.17 40.96
C GLU A 606 -41.68 27.10 40.99
N GLY A 607 -42.35 27.30 39.85
CA GLY A 607 -43.80 27.16 39.73
C GLY A 607 -44.30 25.77 40.13
N ARG A 608 -43.61 24.71 39.66
CA ARG A 608 -43.93 23.32 40.00
C ARG A 608 -43.75 23.03 41.49
N MET A 609 -42.66 23.53 42.09
CA MET A 609 -42.39 23.39 43.53
C MET A 609 -43.46 24.07 44.38
N ARG A 610 -43.90 25.28 43.99
CA ARG A 610 -45.01 25.97 44.67
C ARG A 610 -46.31 25.18 44.62
N THR A 611 -46.68 24.59 43.47
CA THR A 611 -47.86 23.70 43.39
C THR A 611 -47.75 22.45 44.26
N LEU A 612 -46.53 21.98 44.55
CA LEU A 612 -46.28 20.83 45.41
C LEU A 612 -46.14 21.22 46.91
N GLY A 613 -46.29 22.50 47.26
CA GLY A 613 -46.22 22.99 48.63
C GLY A 613 -44.81 23.31 49.14
N TYR A 614 -43.79 23.31 48.28
CA TYR A 614 -42.41 23.62 48.65
C TYR A 614 -42.07 25.09 48.35
N GLN A 615 -41.22 25.71 49.18
CA GLN A 615 -40.62 27.02 48.91
C GLN A 615 -39.30 26.84 48.14
N TRP A 616 -39.16 27.52 47.00
CA TRP A 616 -37.97 27.51 46.14
C TRP A 616 -37.44 28.94 45.93
N PRO A 617 -36.11 29.16 45.77
CA PRO A 617 -35.04 28.18 45.96
C PRO A 617 -35.00 27.73 47.42
N PHE A 618 -34.58 26.49 47.66
CA PHE A 618 -34.26 26.08 49.03
C PHE A 618 -33.26 27.11 49.56
N ARG A 619 -33.60 27.82 50.64
CA ARG A 619 -32.58 28.59 51.34
C ARG A 619 -31.45 27.61 51.64
N GLU A 620 -30.23 27.96 51.25
CA GLU A 620 -29.05 27.22 51.66
C GLU A 620 -29.20 26.93 53.14
N ILE A 621 -29.23 25.64 53.50
CA ILE A 621 -28.97 25.25 54.87
C ILE A 621 -27.52 25.68 55.07
N GLU A 622 -27.32 26.85 55.68
CA GLU A 622 -25.99 27.27 56.12
C GLU A 622 -25.39 26.12 56.97
N PRO A 623 -24.10 25.82 56.77
CA PRO A 623 -23.47 24.59 57.27
C PRO A 623 -23.53 24.41 58.79
#